data_AF-A0A3A8PDH3-F1
#
_entry.id   AF-A0A3A8PDH3-F1
#
_cell.length_a   1.000
_cell.length_b   1.000
_cell.length_c   1.000
_cell.angle_alpha   90.00
_cell.angle_beta   90.00
_cell.angle_gamma   90.00
#
_symmetry.space_group_name_H-M   'P 1'
#
loop_
_entity.id
_entity.type
_entity.pdbx_description
1 polymer ?
#
loop_
_entity_poly.entity_id
_entity_poly.type
_entity_poly.pdbx_seq_one_letter_code
_entity_poly.pdbx_strand_id
1 'polypeptide(L)'
;MKLPGIPKELAFPTVLDFDALRREGIAHIEALGASLWSDYNTHDPGITLLEALCFAINDLGYRCGFPMRDLLAPAPGQPRPAASEGPLFSARDILTCHPVTTLDYRKLLVDVEGVRNAWLVPALRPCLPFYADRKQSRIALTPPEDEPEAEQRLPSGVYDVVLELADHPMLGSLNDTTWPWQPTPSGQPPLPL
;
A
#
# COMPACT_ATOMS: atom_id res chain seq x y z
N MET A 1 15.96 33.53 -24.77
CA MET A 1 16.08 32.93 -23.43
C MET A 1 17.55 32.64 -23.19
N LYS A 2 18.24 33.39 -22.32
CA LYS A 2 19.66 33.13 -22.01
C LYS A 2 19.75 31.88 -21.14
N LEU A 3 20.55 30.90 -21.56
CA LEU A 3 20.89 29.76 -20.71
C LEU A 3 21.63 30.29 -19.46
N PRO A 4 21.32 29.80 -18.25
CA PRO A 4 22.08 30.17 -17.06
C PRO A 4 23.55 29.76 -17.26
N GLY A 5 24.47 30.69 -16.99
CA GLY A 5 25.91 30.43 -17.08
C GLY A 5 26.33 29.41 -16.04
N ILE A 6 27.23 28.50 -16.42
CA ILE A 6 27.78 27.49 -15.52
C ILE A 6 28.52 28.22 -14.39
N PRO A 7 28.21 27.94 -13.10
CA PRO A 7 28.90 28.57 -11.98
C PRO A 7 30.40 28.32 -12.07
N LYS A 8 31.19 29.36 -11.82
CA LYS A 8 32.65 29.28 -11.86
C LYS A 8 33.25 28.46 -10.70
N GLU A 9 32.49 28.33 -9.62
CA GLU A 9 32.83 27.55 -8.43
C GLU A 9 31.72 26.54 -8.17
N LEU A 10 32.05 25.25 -8.25
CA LEU A 10 31.20 24.19 -7.73
C LEU A 10 31.37 24.15 -6.21
N ALA A 11 30.36 24.59 -5.47
CA ALA A 11 30.29 24.33 -4.04
C ALA A 11 29.89 22.86 -3.84
N PHE A 12 30.86 22.01 -3.54
CA PHE A 12 30.60 20.64 -3.15
C PHE A 12 30.19 20.58 -1.68
N PRO A 13 29.24 19.71 -1.29
CA PRO A 13 29.03 19.36 0.11
C PRO A 13 30.34 18.94 0.77
N THR A 14 30.56 19.28 2.04
CA THR A 14 31.79 18.94 2.79
C THR A 14 32.17 17.46 2.68
N VAL A 15 31.19 16.57 2.64
CA VAL A 15 31.40 15.12 2.50
C VAL A 15 32.11 14.73 1.19
N LEU A 16 32.07 15.58 0.15
CA LEU A 16 32.74 15.34 -1.13
C LEU A 16 34.09 16.07 -1.26
N ASP A 17 34.44 16.88 -0.27
CA ASP A 17 35.71 17.62 -0.22
C ASP A 17 36.69 16.87 0.72
N PHE A 18 37.61 16.14 0.10
CA PHE A 18 38.61 15.35 0.82
C PHE A 18 39.49 16.22 1.75
N ASP A 19 39.92 17.39 1.29
CA ASP A 19 40.79 18.27 2.07
C ASP A 19 40.04 18.87 3.25
N ALA A 20 38.74 19.16 3.07
CA ALA A 20 37.88 19.57 4.17
C ALA A 20 37.72 18.47 5.22
N LEU A 21 37.42 17.23 4.80
CA LEU A 21 37.32 16.07 5.70
C LEU A 21 38.63 15.80 6.44
N ARG A 22 39.77 15.86 5.76
CA ARG A 22 41.09 15.67 6.36
C ARG A 22 41.39 16.72 7.42
N ARG A 23 41.08 17.99 7.13
CA ARG A 23 41.27 19.11 8.07
C ARG A 23 40.39 18.96 9.31
N GLU A 24 39.14 18.57 9.12
CA GLU A 24 38.21 18.29 10.23
C GLU A 24 38.67 17.09 11.07
N GLY A 25 39.14 16.02 10.42
CA GLY A 25 39.71 14.86 11.08
C GLY A 25 40.94 15.18 11.94
N ILE A 26 41.88 15.99 11.42
CA ILE A 26 43.04 16.45 12.19
C ILE A 26 42.60 17.29 13.39
N ALA A 27 41.66 18.21 13.20
CA ALA A 27 41.13 19.02 14.30
C ALA A 27 40.51 18.17 15.42
N HIS A 28 39.83 17.07 15.06
CA HIS A 28 39.32 16.10 16.04
C HIS A 28 40.43 15.34 16.78
N ILE A 29 41.48 14.91 16.08
CA ILE A 29 42.64 14.24 16.70
C ILE A 29 43.35 15.19 17.66
N GLU A 30 43.58 16.44 17.26
CA GLU A 30 44.18 17.48 18.09
C GLU A 30 43.36 17.72 19.37
N ALA A 31 42.04 17.88 19.24
CA ALA A 31 41.16 18.14 20.37
C ALA A 31 41.11 16.99 21.39
N LEU A 32 41.27 15.75 20.94
CA LEU A 32 41.12 14.56 21.78
C LEU A 32 42.45 13.96 22.26
N GLY A 33 43.53 14.16 21.52
CA GLY A 33 44.76 13.37 21.65
C GLY A 33 46.07 14.15 21.68
N ALA A 34 46.04 15.49 21.60
CA ALA A 34 47.26 16.31 21.49
C ALA A 34 48.28 16.12 22.63
N SER A 35 47.86 15.66 23.82
CA SER A 35 48.76 15.38 24.93
C SER A 35 49.59 14.09 24.75
N LEU A 36 49.13 13.17 23.90
CA LEU A 36 49.74 11.86 23.68
C LEU A 36 50.35 11.71 22.29
N TRP A 37 49.80 12.41 21.29
CA TRP A 37 50.20 12.32 19.90
C TRP A 37 50.21 13.70 19.27
N SER A 38 51.40 14.17 18.87
CA SER A 38 51.65 15.53 18.39
C SER A 38 52.20 15.61 16.97
N ASP A 39 52.47 14.47 16.32
CA ASP A 39 52.98 14.43 14.95
C ASP A 39 51.82 14.15 13.98
N TYR A 40 51.47 15.15 13.17
CA TYR A 40 50.37 15.07 12.20
C TYR A 40 50.86 15.15 10.75
N ASN A 41 52.11 14.75 10.51
CA ASN A 41 52.72 14.79 9.18
C ASN A 41 52.40 13.56 8.34
N THR A 42 52.62 13.66 7.02
CA THR A 42 52.30 12.62 6.02
C THR A 42 53.02 11.29 6.22
N HIS A 43 54.12 11.26 6.99
CA HIS A 43 54.85 10.02 7.27
C HIS A 43 54.24 9.22 8.43
N ASP A 44 53.33 9.83 9.19
CA ASP A 44 52.68 9.18 10.31
C ASP A 44 51.63 8.16 9.81
N PRO A 45 51.68 6.89 10.24
CA PRO A 45 50.73 5.87 9.83
C PRO A 45 49.29 6.14 10.33
N GLY A 46 49.12 6.82 11.45
CA GLY A 46 47.81 7.24 11.96
C GLY A 46 47.16 8.31 11.09
N ILE A 47 47.96 9.23 10.52
CA ILE A 47 47.47 10.20 9.53
C ILE A 47 47.11 9.50 8.21
N THR A 48 47.91 8.52 7.79
CA THR A 48 47.56 7.66 6.64
C THR A 48 46.20 6.95 6.86
N LEU A 49 45.92 6.47 8.08
CA LEU A 49 44.63 5.85 8.41
C LEU A 49 43.48 6.87 8.36
N LEU A 50 43.69 8.10 8.86
CA LEU A 50 42.71 9.18 8.73
C LEU A 50 42.40 9.49 7.26
N GLU A 51 43.42 9.54 6.40
CA GLU A 51 43.25 9.80 4.98
C GLU A 51 42.43 8.68 4.30
N ALA A 52 42.67 7.42 4.66
CA ALA A 52 41.86 6.29 4.20
C ALA A 52 40.39 6.40 4.66
N LEU A 53 40.14 6.86 5.89
CA LEU A 53 38.80 7.14 6.39
C LEU A 53 38.13 8.28 5.62
N CYS A 54 38.84 9.38 5.37
CA CYS A 54 38.33 10.50 4.58
C CYS A 54 37.94 10.07 3.17
N PHE A 55 38.74 9.20 2.54
CA PHE A 55 38.40 8.60 1.25
C PHE A 55 37.12 7.76 1.32
N ALA A 56 36.98 6.91 2.34
CA ALA A 56 35.79 6.08 2.53
C ALA A 56 34.52 6.93 2.76
N ILE A 57 34.61 8.00 3.54
CA ILE A 57 33.51 8.95 3.77
C ILE A 57 33.14 9.66 2.46
N ASN A 58 34.13 10.08 1.67
CA ASN A 58 33.89 10.71 0.37
C ASN A 58 33.18 9.77 -0.62
N ASP A 59 33.65 8.53 -0.76
CA ASP A 59 33.00 7.52 -1.60
C ASP A 59 31.56 7.23 -1.14
N LEU A 60 31.31 7.18 0.17
CA LEU A 60 29.96 7.05 0.71
C LEU A 60 29.08 8.27 0.38
N GLY A 61 29.60 9.48 0.59
CA GLY A 61 28.90 10.72 0.25
C GLY A 61 28.53 10.79 -1.23
N TYR A 62 29.44 10.34 -2.10
CA TYR A 62 29.20 10.25 -3.54
C TYR A 62 28.05 9.29 -3.86
N ARG A 63 28.07 8.08 -3.31
CA ARG A 63 27.01 7.07 -3.55
C ARG A 63 25.65 7.50 -2.99
N CYS A 64 25.63 8.15 -1.82
CA CYS A 64 24.41 8.67 -1.21
C CYS A 64 23.86 9.91 -1.93
N GLY A 65 24.69 10.59 -2.74
CA GLY A 65 24.29 11.79 -3.50
C GLY A 65 23.50 11.50 -4.77
N PHE A 66 23.27 10.23 -5.13
CA PHE A 66 22.50 9.89 -6.33
C PHE A 66 21.00 10.26 -6.19
N PRO A 67 20.31 10.51 -7.31
CA PRO A 67 18.88 10.77 -7.29
C PRO A 67 18.10 9.66 -6.58
N MET A 68 17.11 10.03 -5.76
CA MET A 68 16.31 9.06 -4.98
C MET A 68 15.70 7.94 -5.85
N ARG A 69 15.26 8.28 -7.06
CA ARG A 69 14.71 7.30 -8.01
C ARG A 69 15.72 6.21 -8.40
N ASP A 70 17.01 6.55 -8.42
CA ASP A 70 18.09 5.64 -8.80
C ASP A 70 18.53 4.83 -7.58
N LEU A 71 18.51 5.43 -6.37
CA LEU A 71 18.75 4.74 -5.10
C LEU A 71 17.69 3.68 -4.78
N LEU A 72 16.43 3.94 -5.13
CA LEU A 72 15.29 3.03 -4.91
C LEU A 72 15.08 2.05 -6.07
N ALA A 73 15.87 2.16 -7.15
CA ALA A 73 15.75 1.27 -8.29
C ALA A 73 16.21 -0.15 -7.92
N PRO A 74 15.59 -1.20 -8.49
CA PRO A 74 16.09 -2.55 -8.34
C PRO A 74 17.49 -2.69 -8.94
N ALA A 75 18.24 -3.70 -8.50
CA ALA A 75 19.57 -3.95 -9.02
C ALA A 75 19.54 -4.18 -10.54
N PRO A 76 20.59 -3.76 -11.28
CA PRO A 76 20.66 -3.99 -12.72
C PRO A 76 20.43 -5.45 -13.10
N GLY A 77 19.54 -5.69 -14.06
CA GLY A 77 19.17 -7.04 -14.52
C GLY A 77 18.07 -7.72 -13.69
N GLN A 78 17.60 -7.12 -12.60
CA GLN A 78 16.40 -7.58 -11.92
C GLN A 78 15.14 -6.98 -12.57
N PRO A 79 14.06 -7.76 -12.70
CA PRO A 79 12.80 -7.21 -13.16
C PRO A 79 12.29 -6.16 -12.17
N ARG A 80 11.62 -5.14 -12.71
CA ARG A 80 10.93 -4.17 -11.86
C ARG A 80 9.87 -4.92 -11.05
N PRO A 81 9.85 -4.81 -9.70
CA PRO A 81 8.84 -5.45 -8.89
C PRO A 81 7.45 -4.92 -9.28
N ALA A 82 6.43 -5.76 -9.10
CA ALA A 82 5.04 -5.31 -9.23
C ALA A 82 4.80 -4.11 -8.30
N ALA A 83 3.83 -3.24 -8.63
CA ALA A 83 3.57 -2.02 -7.86
C ALA A 83 3.28 -2.31 -6.37
N SER A 84 2.79 -3.50 -6.04
CA SER A 84 2.51 -4.00 -4.69
C SER A 84 3.72 -4.59 -3.95
N GLU A 85 4.81 -4.86 -4.66
CA GLU A 85 6.02 -5.53 -4.14
C GLU A 85 7.23 -4.58 -4.07
N GLY A 86 7.04 -3.34 -4.50
CA GLY A 86 8.04 -2.30 -4.41
C GLY A 86 8.23 -1.76 -2.98
N PRO A 87 9.31 -0.98 -2.74
CA PRO A 87 9.57 -0.35 -1.45
C PRO A 87 8.57 0.75 -1.08
N LEU A 88 7.71 1.16 -2.03
CA LEU A 88 6.72 2.22 -1.87
C LEU A 88 5.34 1.66 -2.20
N PHE A 89 4.34 2.04 -1.41
CA PHE A 89 2.94 1.70 -1.67
C PHE A 89 2.38 2.46 -2.87
N SER A 90 1.48 1.83 -3.62
CA SER A 90 0.71 2.53 -4.64
C SER A 90 -0.42 3.35 -4.01
N ALA A 91 -0.91 4.37 -4.71
CA ALA A 91 -2.08 5.13 -4.27
C ALA A 91 -3.31 4.23 -4.02
N ARG A 92 -3.43 3.11 -4.75
CA ARG A 92 -4.52 2.12 -4.54
C ARG A 92 -4.39 1.44 -3.18
N ASP A 93 -3.17 1.22 -2.70
CA ASP A 93 -2.93 0.52 -1.44
C ASP A 93 -3.16 1.43 -0.22
N ILE A 94 -2.85 2.73 -0.34
CA ILE A 94 -2.86 3.66 0.81
C ILE A 94 -3.99 4.68 0.82
N LEU A 95 -4.61 4.99 -0.32
CA LEU A 95 -5.69 6.00 -0.39
C LEU A 95 -7.09 5.40 -0.44
N THR A 96 -7.22 4.07 -0.35
CA THR A 96 -8.53 3.42 -0.28
C THR A 96 -9.14 3.60 1.11
N CYS A 97 -10.35 4.14 1.15
CA CYS A 97 -11.19 4.16 2.34
C CYS A 97 -12.20 3.02 2.28
N HIS A 98 -12.72 2.59 3.43
CA HIS A 98 -13.83 1.65 3.46
C HIS A 98 -15.04 2.26 2.72
N PRO A 99 -15.77 1.47 1.91
CA PRO A 99 -16.96 1.95 1.22
C PRO A 99 -18.03 2.33 2.24
N VAL A 100 -18.57 3.54 2.15
CA VAL A 100 -19.65 3.99 3.05
C VAL A 100 -20.85 4.55 2.30
N THR A 101 -20.69 4.86 1.01
CA THR A 101 -21.78 5.30 0.14
C THR A 101 -22.16 4.23 -0.88
N THR A 102 -23.37 4.31 -1.42
CA THR A 102 -23.82 3.44 -2.53
C THR A 102 -22.91 3.54 -3.75
N LEU A 103 -22.31 4.72 -3.99
CA LEU A 103 -21.33 4.92 -5.05
C LEU A 103 -20.03 4.14 -4.80
N ASP A 104 -19.56 4.10 -3.56
CA ASP A 104 -18.35 3.36 -3.21
C ASP A 104 -18.56 1.85 -3.37
N TYR A 105 -19.71 1.34 -2.91
CA TYR A 105 -20.09 -0.05 -3.14
C TYR A 105 -20.26 -0.38 -4.62
N ARG A 106 -20.82 0.52 -5.43
CA ARG A 106 -20.87 0.34 -6.89
C ARG A 106 -19.48 0.19 -7.48
N LYS A 107 -18.52 1.04 -7.09
CA LYS A 107 -17.13 0.93 -7.58
C LYS A 107 -16.50 -0.42 -7.21
N LEU A 108 -16.74 -0.90 -5.98
CA LEU A 108 -16.26 -2.22 -5.57
C LEU A 108 -16.89 -3.37 -6.35
N LEU A 109 -18.19 -3.29 -6.64
CA LEU A 109 -18.89 -4.33 -7.39
C LEU A 109 -18.42 -4.39 -8.86
N VAL A 110 -18.11 -3.25 -9.47
CA VAL A 110 -17.61 -3.18 -10.85
C VAL A 110 -16.17 -3.69 -10.97
N ASP A 111 -15.39 -3.63 -9.89
CA ASP A 111 -14.05 -4.23 -9.85
C ASP A 111 -14.08 -5.79 -9.82
N VAL A 112 -15.26 -6.41 -9.66
CA VAL A 112 -15.43 -7.87 -9.73
C VAL A 112 -15.45 -8.33 -11.18
N GLU A 113 -14.62 -9.31 -11.51
CA GLU A 113 -14.56 -9.90 -12.86
C GLU A 113 -15.93 -10.39 -13.32
N GLY A 114 -16.31 -10.01 -14.54
CA GLY A 114 -17.61 -10.35 -15.14
C GLY A 114 -18.75 -9.38 -14.81
N VAL A 115 -18.57 -8.43 -13.89
CA VAL A 115 -19.54 -7.36 -13.65
C VAL A 115 -19.22 -6.17 -14.55
N ARG A 116 -20.15 -5.82 -15.45
CA ARG A 116 -20.05 -4.63 -16.30
C ARG A 116 -20.50 -3.39 -15.55
N ASN A 117 -21.55 -3.50 -14.75
CA ASN A 117 -22.08 -2.40 -13.95
C ASN A 117 -22.89 -2.90 -12.74
N ALA A 118 -23.10 -2.04 -11.76
CA ALA A 118 -23.90 -2.37 -10.58
C ALA A 118 -24.68 -1.16 -10.05
N TRP A 119 -25.84 -1.41 -9.44
CA TRP A 119 -26.63 -0.41 -8.73
C TRP A 119 -27.08 -0.97 -7.38
N LEU A 120 -27.04 -0.12 -6.36
CA LEU A 120 -27.60 -0.41 -5.04
C LEU A 120 -28.84 0.47 -4.86
N VAL A 121 -30.00 -0.16 -4.69
CA VAL A 121 -31.28 0.52 -4.52
C VAL A 121 -31.86 0.11 -3.16
N PRO A 122 -32.31 1.04 -2.31
CA PRO A 122 -32.98 0.68 -1.06
C PRO A 122 -34.14 -0.28 -1.33
N ALA A 123 -34.16 -1.42 -0.63
CA ALA A 123 -35.18 -2.43 -0.84
C ALA A 123 -36.55 -1.89 -0.41
N LEU A 124 -37.49 -1.83 -1.34
CA LEU A 124 -38.85 -1.33 -1.08
C LEU A 124 -39.64 -2.27 -0.16
N ARG A 125 -39.32 -3.57 -0.21
CA ARG A 125 -39.93 -4.61 0.62
C ARG A 125 -38.83 -5.57 1.08
N PRO A 126 -38.20 -5.34 2.25
CA PRO A 126 -37.29 -6.31 2.82
C PRO A 126 -38.06 -7.62 3.06
N CYS A 127 -37.69 -8.67 2.32
CA CYS A 127 -38.40 -9.95 2.30
C CYS A 127 -37.70 -11.04 3.12
N LEU A 128 -36.62 -10.68 3.83
CA LEU A 128 -35.87 -11.60 4.68
C LEU A 128 -36.20 -11.36 6.15
N PRO A 129 -37.26 -11.98 6.70
CA PRO A 129 -37.52 -11.91 8.12
C PRO A 129 -36.43 -12.65 8.90
N PHE A 130 -36.19 -12.18 10.12
CA PHE A 130 -35.35 -12.87 11.09
C PHE A 130 -36.06 -12.96 12.44
N TYR A 131 -35.60 -13.90 13.24
CA TYR A 131 -36.12 -14.22 14.57
C TYR A 131 -34.98 -14.14 15.58
N ALA A 132 -35.28 -13.66 16.78
CA ALA A 132 -34.32 -13.63 17.88
C ALA A 132 -34.43 -14.92 18.71
N ASP A 133 -33.44 -15.81 18.58
CA ASP A 133 -33.31 -16.99 19.43
C ASP A 133 -32.63 -16.56 20.73
N ARG A 134 -33.45 -16.23 21.74
CA ARG A 134 -32.98 -15.69 23.03
C ARG A 134 -32.23 -16.72 23.86
N LYS A 135 -32.56 -18.01 23.75
CA LYS A 135 -31.88 -19.06 24.50
C LYS A 135 -30.46 -19.27 24.00
N GLN A 136 -30.28 -19.26 22.67
CA GLN A 136 -28.96 -19.43 22.06
C GLN A 136 -28.24 -18.12 21.74
N SER A 137 -28.85 -16.98 22.09
CA SER A 137 -28.31 -15.62 21.86
C SER A 137 -27.89 -15.38 20.40
N ARG A 138 -28.73 -15.79 19.44
CA ARG A 138 -28.43 -15.70 18.00
C ARG A 138 -29.63 -15.18 17.20
N ILE A 139 -29.35 -14.76 15.97
CA ILE A 139 -30.36 -14.42 14.97
C ILE A 139 -30.57 -15.64 14.05
N ALA A 140 -31.83 -16.05 13.87
CA ALA A 140 -32.21 -17.15 12.98
C ALA A 140 -33.08 -16.64 11.83
N LEU A 141 -33.00 -17.28 10.66
CA LEU A 141 -33.83 -16.96 9.49
C LEU A 141 -35.20 -17.67 9.54
N THR A 142 -35.33 -18.65 10.43
CA THR A 142 -36.55 -19.43 10.69
C THR A 142 -36.94 -19.29 12.16
N PRO A 143 -38.22 -19.50 12.53
CA PRO A 143 -38.62 -19.49 13.93
C PRO A 143 -37.83 -20.55 14.73
N PRO A 144 -37.38 -20.23 15.95
CA PRO A 144 -36.69 -21.21 16.81
C PRO A 144 -37.59 -22.40 17.11
N GLU A 145 -37.04 -23.62 17.15
CA GLU A 145 -37.81 -24.86 17.42
C GLU A 145 -38.57 -24.80 18.74
N ASP A 146 -37.98 -24.13 19.74
CA ASP A 146 -38.56 -23.97 21.08
C ASP A 146 -39.67 -22.91 21.15
N GLU A 147 -39.72 -21.99 20.18
CA GLU A 147 -40.69 -20.88 20.12
C GLU A 147 -41.20 -20.73 18.68
N PRO A 148 -42.04 -21.68 18.20
CA PRO A 148 -42.53 -21.67 16.81
C PRO A 148 -43.41 -20.45 16.49
N GLU A 149 -43.97 -19.80 17.51
CA GLU A 149 -44.77 -18.56 17.41
C GLU A 149 -43.91 -17.29 17.62
N ALA A 150 -42.58 -17.39 17.60
CA ALA A 150 -41.70 -16.24 17.76
C ALA A 150 -42.01 -15.15 16.73
N GLU A 151 -42.02 -13.90 17.19
CA GLU A 151 -42.33 -12.74 16.36
C GLU A 151 -41.25 -12.50 15.30
N GLN A 152 -41.66 -12.43 14.03
CA GLN A 152 -40.76 -12.08 12.93
C GLN A 152 -40.38 -10.60 12.97
N ARG A 153 -39.13 -10.29 12.63
CA ARG A 153 -38.61 -8.93 12.48
C ARG A 153 -38.05 -8.72 11.08
N LEU A 154 -38.27 -7.53 10.53
CA LEU A 154 -37.72 -7.13 9.23
C LEU A 154 -36.53 -6.19 9.43
N PRO A 155 -35.40 -6.43 8.76
CA PRO A 155 -34.24 -5.56 8.88
C PRO A 155 -34.46 -4.22 8.17
N SER A 156 -33.95 -3.15 8.78
CA SER A 156 -33.85 -1.83 8.14
C SER A 156 -32.50 -1.70 7.43
N GLY A 157 -32.44 -0.88 6.38
CA GLY A 157 -31.20 -0.64 5.63
C GLY A 157 -30.82 -1.75 4.66
N VAL A 158 -31.78 -2.56 4.21
CA VAL A 158 -31.58 -3.55 3.14
C VAL A 158 -31.55 -2.85 1.78
N TYR A 159 -30.66 -3.30 0.91
CA TYR A 159 -30.54 -2.83 -0.47
C TYR A 159 -30.70 -4.00 -1.44
N ASP A 160 -31.42 -3.77 -2.52
CA ASP A 160 -31.41 -4.63 -3.70
C ASP A 160 -30.18 -4.27 -4.54
N VAL A 161 -29.41 -5.28 -4.93
CA VAL A 161 -28.24 -5.14 -5.80
C VAL A 161 -28.62 -5.59 -7.19
N VAL A 162 -28.58 -4.67 -8.15
CA VAL A 162 -28.83 -4.96 -9.56
C VAL A 162 -27.48 -4.99 -10.27
N LEU A 163 -27.16 -6.11 -10.92
CA LEU A 163 -25.93 -6.31 -11.66
C LEU A 163 -26.21 -6.31 -13.16
N GLU A 164 -25.40 -5.57 -13.90
CA GLU A 164 -25.23 -5.74 -15.34
C GLU A 164 -23.94 -6.55 -15.53
N LEU A 165 -24.06 -7.73 -16.11
CA LEU A 165 -22.94 -8.62 -16.38
C LEU A 165 -22.33 -8.29 -17.75
N ALA A 166 -21.02 -8.47 -17.85
CA ALA A 166 -20.32 -8.43 -19.13
C ALA A 166 -20.70 -9.64 -19.98
N ASP A 167 -20.61 -9.50 -21.30
CA ASP A 167 -20.87 -10.62 -22.21
C ASP A 167 -19.85 -11.74 -21.98
N HIS A 168 -20.35 -12.95 -21.77
CA HIS A 168 -19.49 -14.11 -21.61
C HIS A 168 -19.06 -14.64 -23.00
N PRO A 169 -17.77 -14.91 -23.24
CA PRO A 169 -17.28 -15.33 -24.57
C PRO A 169 -17.99 -16.54 -25.16
N MET A 170 -18.47 -17.46 -24.32
CA MET A 170 -19.17 -18.67 -24.74
C MET A 170 -20.69 -18.61 -24.59
N LEU A 171 -21.22 -17.83 -23.63
CA LEU A 171 -22.63 -17.88 -23.24
C LEU A 171 -23.42 -16.64 -23.70
N GLY A 172 -22.73 -15.62 -24.23
CA GLY A 172 -23.35 -14.37 -24.65
C GLY A 172 -23.77 -13.50 -23.46
N SER A 173 -24.81 -12.67 -23.68
CA SER A 173 -25.38 -11.79 -22.64
C SER A 173 -26.14 -12.63 -21.61
N LEU A 174 -25.79 -12.44 -20.34
CA LEU A 174 -26.49 -13.04 -19.20
C LEU A 174 -27.46 -12.06 -18.52
N ASN A 175 -27.72 -10.90 -19.14
CA ASN A 175 -28.55 -9.83 -18.58
C ASN A 175 -30.07 -10.05 -18.77
N ASP A 176 -30.46 -11.07 -19.54
CA ASP A 176 -31.85 -11.27 -19.98
C ASP A 176 -32.74 -11.99 -18.95
N THR A 177 -32.24 -12.30 -17.76
CA THR A 177 -33.02 -13.00 -16.72
C THR A 177 -32.83 -12.38 -15.33
N THR A 178 -33.94 -12.04 -14.68
CA THR A 178 -33.96 -11.76 -13.24
C THR A 178 -33.94 -13.08 -12.49
N TRP A 179 -32.83 -13.43 -11.84
CA TRP A 179 -32.76 -14.61 -10.99
C TRP A 179 -33.17 -14.26 -9.55
N PRO A 180 -34.28 -14.79 -9.02
CA PRO A 180 -34.61 -14.61 -7.60
C PRO A 180 -33.62 -15.43 -6.77
N TRP A 181 -32.63 -14.76 -6.19
CA TRP A 181 -31.73 -15.41 -5.24
C TRP A 181 -32.50 -15.72 -3.95
N GLN A 182 -32.53 -17.00 -3.57
CA GLN A 182 -33.05 -17.44 -2.28
C GLN A 182 -31.87 -17.78 -1.37
N PRO A 183 -31.73 -17.13 -0.21
CA PRO A 183 -30.71 -17.50 0.76
C PRO A 183 -30.93 -18.93 1.22
N THR A 184 -29.91 -19.76 1.09
CA THR A 184 -29.88 -21.06 1.77
C THR A 184 -29.75 -20.84 3.28
N PRO A 185 -30.47 -21.60 4.12
CA PRO A 185 -30.22 -21.63 5.55
C PRO A 185 -28.74 -21.93 5.80
N SER A 186 -28.14 -21.18 6.71
CA SER A 186 -26.71 -21.16 7.07
C SER A 186 -25.88 -22.38 6.62
N GLY A 187 -24.96 -22.15 5.68
CA GLY A 187 -23.76 -22.99 5.49
C GLY A 187 -23.78 -23.99 4.32
N GLN A 188 -24.85 -24.10 3.54
CA GLN A 188 -24.82 -24.91 2.32
C GLN A 188 -24.54 -24.04 1.08
N PRO A 189 -23.47 -24.33 0.32
CA PRO A 189 -23.24 -23.66 -0.95
C PRO A 189 -24.44 -23.93 -1.88
N PRO A 190 -24.81 -22.97 -2.74
CA PRO A 190 -25.84 -23.22 -3.75
C PRO A 190 -25.46 -24.48 -4.54
N LEU A 191 -26.42 -25.38 -4.72
CA LEU A 191 -26.20 -26.60 -5.49
C LEU A 191 -25.67 -26.21 -6.88
N PRO A 192 -24.58 -26.85 -7.35
CA PRO A 192 -24.12 -26.63 -8.71
C PRO A 192 -25.20 -27.11 -9.68
N LEU A 193 -25.36 -26.36 -10.78
CA LEU A 193 -26.12 -26.79 -11.96
C LEU A 193 -25.56 -28.09 -12.52
#